data_AF-A0A0D1W5H5-F1
#
_entry.id   AF-A0A0D1W5H5-F1
#
_cell.length_a   1.000
_cell.length_b   1.000
_cell.length_c   1.000
_cell.angle_alpha   90.00
_cell.angle_beta   90.00
_cell.angle_gamma   90.00
#
_symmetry.space_group_name_H-M   'P 1'
#
loop_
_entity.id
_entity.type
_entity.pdbx_description
1 polymer ?
#
loop_
_entity_poly.entity_id
_entity_poly.type
_entity_poly.pdbx_seq_one_letter_code
_entity_poly.pdbx_strand_id
1 'polypeptide(L)'
;MPINFDESASIGECDGVIVTPGNLTPAGARIVKVPVLLQEVSVQIPLKARIKFPDPVLEIKKIKKRVKVTQCRLIQPRTTRGPRGKLFLSGFVRKNIQYATPFCADKEEVSSRIRSLTVDIPFDCVVEIDEFLTPPVGPFFNVRREFDFLVNQPLPAGFPEKDELMSNDLSQFHQQSTEFFNEMIFCELVRSDITEWDEATNRRPLKDGPFEEGVFTELVEKMVLDLVLKVLQNQQVRVNAR
;
A
#
# COMPACT_ATOMS: atom_id res chain seq x y z
N MET A 1 -37.48 29.84 15.15
CA MET A 1 -36.58 29.46 14.04
C MET A 1 -35.18 29.94 14.38
N PRO A 2 -34.17 29.06 14.48
CA PRO A 2 -32.79 29.50 14.58
C PRO A 2 -32.03 29.24 13.28
N ILE A 3 -31.43 30.32 12.81
CA ILE A 3 -30.54 30.61 11.68
C ILE A 3 -29.81 29.39 11.07
N ASN A 4 -29.98 29.22 9.76
CA ASN A 4 -29.20 28.32 8.91
C ASN A 4 -27.81 28.93 8.65
N PHE A 5 -26.73 28.20 8.97
CA PHE A 5 -25.34 28.64 8.80
C PHE A 5 -24.69 28.12 7.50
N ASP A 6 -25.44 27.48 6.59
CA ASP A 6 -24.89 26.82 5.39
C ASP A 6 -24.81 27.69 4.12
N GLU A 7 -24.66 29.02 4.24
CA GLU A 7 -24.25 29.85 3.10
C GLU A 7 -23.08 30.75 3.50
N SER A 8 -21.87 30.28 3.24
CA SER A 8 -20.76 31.22 3.06
C SER A 8 -21.14 32.15 1.90
N ALA A 9 -21.35 33.43 2.20
CA ALA A 9 -21.65 34.49 1.23
C ALA A 9 -20.41 34.90 0.39
N SER A 10 -19.45 34.00 0.18
CA SER A 10 -18.31 34.22 -0.70
C SER A 10 -18.13 33.07 -1.68
N ILE A 11 -18.57 33.32 -2.92
CA ILE A 11 -18.03 32.75 -4.14
C ILE A 11 -17.41 33.95 -4.86
N GLY A 12 -16.10 34.14 -4.73
CA GLY A 12 -15.37 35.22 -5.39
C GLY A 12 -13.87 35.09 -5.13
N GLU A 13 -13.05 35.42 -6.13
CA GLU A 13 -11.59 35.58 -5.94
C GLU A 13 -11.35 36.66 -4.89
N CYS A 14 -10.57 36.32 -3.87
CA CYS A 14 -10.05 37.25 -2.89
C CYS A 14 -8.64 37.67 -3.29
N ASP A 15 -8.36 38.98 -3.24
CA ASP A 15 -7.03 39.51 -3.51
C ASP A 15 -6.04 39.01 -2.46
N GLY A 16 -5.18 38.08 -2.88
CA GLY A 16 -4.03 37.65 -2.11
C GLY A 16 -2.82 38.48 -2.49
N VAL A 17 -2.24 39.20 -1.53
CA VAL A 17 -0.90 39.77 -1.72
C VAL A 17 0.11 38.64 -1.58
N ILE A 18 0.96 38.46 -2.60
CA ILE A 18 2.13 37.57 -2.49
C ILE A 18 3.07 38.18 -1.46
N VAL A 19 2.99 37.71 -0.22
CA VAL A 19 3.92 38.11 0.84
C VAL A 19 5.20 37.30 0.66
N THR A 20 6.33 37.97 0.43
CA THR A 20 7.63 37.33 0.53
C THR A 20 7.80 36.83 1.97
N PRO A 21 8.10 35.53 2.21
CA PRO A 21 8.24 35.01 3.56
C PRO A 21 9.28 35.85 4.32
N GLY A 22 8.84 36.56 5.36
CA GLY A 22 9.63 37.59 6.04
C GLY A 22 10.89 37.09 6.76
N ASN A 23 11.12 35.78 6.76
CA ASN A 23 12.36 35.15 7.21
C ASN A 23 12.64 33.96 6.31
N LEU A 24 13.44 34.14 5.26
CA LEU A 24 14.22 33.01 4.75
C LEU A 24 15.05 32.50 5.93
N THR A 25 14.92 31.21 6.24
CA THR A 25 15.58 30.58 7.38
C THR A 25 17.07 30.98 7.39
N PRO A 26 17.64 31.43 8.53
CA PRO A 26 19.02 31.91 8.56
C PRO A 26 19.99 30.84 8.03
N ALA A 27 21.11 31.24 7.40
CA ALA A 27 22.13 30.32 6.88
C ALA A 27 22.78 29.45 7.99
N GLY A 28 23.25 28.25 7.65
CA GLY A 28 23.95 27.34 8.57
C GLY A 28 23.39 25.91 8.65
N ALA A 29 23.94 25.11 9.58
CA ALA A 29 23.51 23.73 9.79
C ALA A 29 22.12 23.67 10.43
N ARG A 30 21.21 22.91 9.82
CA ARG A 30 19.82 22.75 10.27
C ARG A 30 19.45 21.27 10.34
N ILE A 31 18.55 20.93 11.24
CA ILE A 31 17.93 19.60 11.29
C ILE A 31 16.54 19.75 10.70
N VAL A 32 16.26 19.03 9.61
CA VAL A 32 14.98 19.06 8.91
C VAL A 32 14.40 17.65 8.87
N LYS A 33 13.07 17.54 8.80
CA LYS A 33 12.39 16.26 8.61
C LYS A 33 11.98 16.14 7.14
N VAL A 34 12.51 15.15 6.44
CA VAL A 34 12.29 14.95 5.00
C VAL A 34 12.10 13.48 4.68
N PRO A 35 11.39 13.14 3.59
CA PRO A 35 11.34 11.78 3.09
C PRO A 35 12.71 11.37 2.55
N VAL A 36 13.35 10.42 3.23
CA VAL A 36 14.64 9.84 2.86
C VAL A 36 14.41 8.55 2.09
N LEU A 37 15.08 8.40 0.95
CA LEU A 37 15.07 7.19 0.15
C LEU A 37 15.85 6.08 0.88
N LEU A 38 15.13 5.05 1.30
CA LEU A 38 15.72 3.86 1.90
C LEU A 38 16.27 2.93 0.81
N GLN A 39 15.47 2.70 -0.23
CA GLN A 39 15.83 1.89 -1.40
C GLN A 39 14.88 2.15 -2.58
N GLU A 40 15.35 1.93 -3.81
CA GLU A 40 14.51 1.83 -5.01
C GLU A 40 14.42 0.36 -5.44
N VAL A 41 13.20 -0.15 -5.58
CA VAL A 41 12.93 -1.58 -5.76
C VAL A 41 12.19 -1.79 -7.08
N SER A 42 12.72 -2.69 -7.92
CA SER A 42 12.05 -3.18 -9.11
C SER A 42 11.50 -4.58 -8.85
N VAL A 43 10.21 -4.77 -9.08
CA VAL A 43 9.48 -6.00 -8.76
C VAL A 43 8.78 -6.52 -9.99
N GLN A 44 8.99 -7.79 -10.32
CA GLN A 44 8.31 -8.46 -11.41
C GLN A 44 7.29 -9.46 -10.85
N ILE A 45 6.02 -9.28 -11.22
CA ILE A 45 4.89 -10.06 -10.70
C ILE A 45 4.22 -10.80 -11.86
N PRO A 46 4.42 -12.13 -11.99
CA PRO A 46 3.69 -12.93 -12.97
C PRO A 46 2.24 -13.15 -12.50
N LEU A 47 1.28 -12.90 -13.39
CA LEU A 47 -0.15 -12.98 -13.12
C LEU A 47 -0.85 -13.83 -14.18
N LYS A 48 -1.88 -14.56 -13.75
CA LYS A 48 -2.76 -15.31 -14.63
C LYS A 48 -4.20 -15.03 -14.24
N ALA A 49 -5.01 -14.59 -15.20
CA ALA A 49 -6.41 -14.27 -15.00
C ALA A 49 -7.30 -15.04 -15.97
N ARG A 50 -8.51 -15.39 -15.53
CA ARG A 50 -9.57 -15.89 -16.40
C ARG A 50 -10.73 -14.90 -16.34
N ILE A 51 -11.03 -14.28 -17.48
CA ILE A 51 -12.08 -13.28 -17.62
C ILE A 51 -13.26 -13.94 -18.33
N LYS A 52 -14.44 -13.85 -17.71
CA LYS A 52 -15.69 -14.33 -18.29
C LYS A 52 -16.53 -13.13 -18.71
N PHE A 53 -16.95 -13.11 -19.96
CA PHE A 53 -17.84 -12.09 -20.50
C PHE A 53 -19.29 -12.51 -20.29
N PRO A 54 -20.19 -11.56 -19.92
CA PRO A 54 -21.61 -11.86 -19.77
C PRO A 54 -22.29 -12.16 -21.11
N ASP A 55 -21.73 -11.67 -22.21
CA ASP A 55 -22.25 -11.80 -23.57
C ASP A 55 -21.20 -12.45 -24.49
N PRO A 56 -21.62 -13.08 -25.59
CA PRO A 56 -20.70 -13.51 -26.64
C PRO A 56 -19.93 -12.31 -27.18
N VAL A 57 -18.60 -12.44 -27.19
CA VAL A 57 -17.67 -11.46 -27.72
C VAL A 57 -17.28 -11.87 -29.14
N LEU A 58 -17.56 -11.00 -30.10
CA LEU A 58 -17.08 -11.12 -31.48
C LEU A 58 -15.61 -10.65 -31.55
N GLU A 59 -15.36 -9.45 -31.01
CA GLU A 59 -14.06 -8.80 -31.09
C GLU A 59 -13.85 -7.88 -29.88
N ILE A 60 -12.62 -7.83 -29.37
CA ILE A 60 -12.21 -6.83 -28.37
C ILE A 60 -11.68 -5.61 -29.12
N LYS A 61 -12.29 -4.45 -28.89
CA LYS A 61 -11.91 -3.20 -29.56
C LYS A 61 -10.80 -2.44 -28.84
N LYS A 62 -10.87 -2.40 -27.51
CA LYS A 62 -9.90 -1.65 -26.70
C LYS A 62 -9.86 -2.16 -25.28
N ILE A 63 -8.66 -2.23 -24.71
CA ILE A 63 -8.45 -2.52 -23.29
C ILE A 63 -7.67 -1.37 -22.68
N LYS A 64 -8.29 -0.63 -21.75
CA LYS A 64 -7.59 0.37 -20.94
C LYS A 64 -7.22 -0.25 -19.59
N LYS A 65 -5.95 -0.15 -19.22
CA LYS A 65 -5.40 -0.74 -17.99
C LYS A 65 -4.94 0.36 -17.05
N ARG A 66 -5.08 0.11 -15.74
CA ARG A 66 -4.58 0.97 -14.67
C ARG A 66 -4.07 0.09 -13.53
N VAL A 67 -2.79 0.21 -13.21
CA VAL A 67 -2.21 -0.43 -12.03
C VAL A 67 -2.53 0.41 -10.80
N LYS A 68 -2.94 -0.23 -9.72
CA LYS A 68 -3.19 0.42 -8.43
C LYS A 68 -2.54 -0.40 -7.32
N VAL A 69 -1.60 0.21 -6.62
CA VAL A 69 -1.01 -0.35 -5.40
C VAL A 69 -1.85 0.10 -4.22
N THR A 70 -2.41 -0.84 -3.47
CA THR A 70 -3.25 -0.58 -2.29
C THR A 70 -2.48 -0.72 -0.99
N GLN A 71 -1.42 -1.53 -0.98
CA GLN A 71 -0.55 -1.73 0.18
C GLN A 71 0.92 -1.73 -0.26
N CYS A 72 1.74 -0.98 0.49
CA CYS A 72 3.19 -1.07 0.43
C CYS A 72 3.75 -0.88 1.84
N ARG A 73 4.15 -1.99 2.49
CA ARG A 73 4.56 -2.00 3.90
C ARG A 73 5.86 -2.76 4.09
N LEU A 74 6.86 -2.11 4.67
CA LEU A 74 8.10 -2.76 5.05
C LEU A 74 7.99 -3.31 6.47
N ILE A 75 8.28 -4.60 6.66
CA ILE A 75 8.43 -5.24 7.96
C ILE A 75 9.89 -5.63 8.14
N GLN A 76 10.48 -5.20 9.26
CA GLN A 76 11.86 -5.51 9.60
C GLN A 76 11.91 -6.52 10.75
N PRO A 77 12.23 -7.79 10.50
CA PRO A 77 12.48 -8.73 11.57
C PRO A 77 13.77 -8.35 12.31
N ARG A 78 13.80 -8.55 13.63
CA ARG A 78 15.02 -8.34 14.43
C ARG A 78 16.07 -9.34 13.96
N THR A 79 17.13 -8.86 13.31
CA THR A 79 18.22 -9.71 12.82
C THR A 79 19.56 -9.19 13.33
N THR A 80 20.47 -10.11 13.64
CA THR A 80 21.84 -9.83 14.07
C THR A 80 22.78 -9.49 12.90
N ARG A 81 22.30 -9.59 11.65
CA ARG A 81 23.12 -9.49 10.42
C ARG A 81 22.95 -8.19 9.62
N GLY A 82 22.47 -7.12 10.26
CA GLY A 82 22.25 -5.80 9.62
C GLY A 82 20.79 -5.54 9.23
N PRO A 83 20.45 -4.33 8.75
CA PRO A 83 19.08 -3.96 8.46
C PRO A 83 18.57 -4.72 7.22
N ARG A 84 17.68 -5.68 7.42
CA ARG A 84 16.91 -6.36 6.36
C ARG A 84 15.43 -6.13 6.55
N GLY A 85 14.66 -6.21 5.47
CA GLY A 85 13.22 -6.05 5.54
C GLY A 85 12.49 -6.83 4.46
N LYS A 86 11.24 -7.19 4.76
CA LYS A 86 10.31 -7.75 3.79
C LYS A 86 9.29 -6.69 3.42
N LEU A 87 9.25 -6.34 2.14
CA LEU A 87 8.30 -5.38 1.57
C LEU A 87 7.07 -6.13 1.08
N PHE A 88 5.95 -5.91 1.75
CA PHE A 88 4.66 -6.46 1.36
C PHE A 88 3.97 -5.50 0.41
N LEU A 89 3.64 -5.99 -0.78
CA LEU A 89 2.97 -5.27 -1.86
C LEU A 89 1.64 -5.94 -2.17
N SER A 90 0.58 -5.14 -2.20
CA SER A 90 -0.74 -5.58 -2.64
C SER A 90 -1.34 -4.54 -3.56
N GLY A 91 -2.17 -4.99 -4.49
CA GLY A 91 -2.81 -4.11 -5.44
C GLY A 91 -3.67 -4.85 -6.45
N PHE A 92 -4.03 -4.16 -7.52
CA PHE A 92 -4.73 -4.76 -8.63
C PHE A 92 -4.48 -4.00 -9.94
N VAL A 93 -4.62 -4.72 -11.05
CA VAL A 93 -4.70 -4.15 -12.39
C VAL A 93 -6.18 -4.02 -12.75
N ARG A 94 -6.69 -2.78 -12.80
CA ARG A 94 -8.03 -2.48 -13.30
C ARG A 94 -8.02 -2.47 -14.82
N LYS A 95 -8.83 -3.33 -15.43
CA LYS A 95 -9.03 -3.39 -16.89
C LYS A 95 -10.43 -2.94 -17.24
N ASN A 96 -10.53 -1.96 -18.13
CA ASN A 96 -11.77 -1.58 -18.79
C ASN A 96 -11.70 -2.09 -20.23
N ILE A 97 -12.46 -3.14 -20.51
CA ILE A 97 -12.48 -3.87 -21.77
C ILE A 97 -13.72 -3.43 -22.56
N GLN A 98 -13.49 -2.82 -23.71
CA GLN A 98 -14.54 -2.50 -24.68
C GLN A 98 -14.56 -3.59 -25.75
N TYR A 99 -15.73 -4.18 -25.97
CA TYR A 99 -15.90 -5.32 -26.87
C TYR A 99 -17.19 -5.23 -27.68
N ALA A 100 -17.20 -5.88 -28.84
CA ALA A 100 -18.34 -5.99 -29.72
C ALA A 100 -19.07 -7.31 -29.47
N THR A 101 -20.40 -7.26 -29.34
CA THR A 101 -21.27 -8.44 -29.26
C THR A 101 -22.15 -8.51 -30.49
N PRO A 102 -22.33 -9.68 -31.13
CA PRO A 102 -23.15 -9.78 -32.34
C PRO A 102 -24.62 -9.46 -32.03
N PHE A 103 -25.28 -8.76 -32.94
CA PHE A 103 -26.70 -8.44 -32.87
C PHE A 103 -27.50 -9.12 -33.99
N CYS A 104 -27.04 -8.98 -35.23
CA CYS A 104 -27.56 -9.72 -36.38
C CYS A 104 -26.41 -10.07 -37.32
N ALA A 105 -26.52 -11.21 -37.98
CA ALA A 105 -25.51 -11.71 -38.91
C ALA A 105 -26.21 -12.38 -40.10
N ASP A 106 -25.63 -12.19 -41.27
CA ASP A 106 -25.89 -12.98 -42.46
C ASP A 106 -24.55 -13.44 -43.07
N LYS A 107 -24.57 -14.08 -44.25
CA LYS A 107 -23.35 -14.64 -44.86
C LYS A 107 -22.33 -13.58 -45.28
N GLU A 108 -22.73 -12.31 -45.40
CA GLU A 108 -21.92 -11.21 -45.95
C GLU A 108 -21.66 -10.11 -44.91
N GLU A 109 -22.55 -9.92 -43.94
CA GLU A 109 -22.55 -8.82 -42.97
C GLU A 109 -22.75 -9.31 -41.52
N VAL A 110 -22.04 -8.70 -40.58
CA VAL A 110 -22.28 -8.85 -39.14
C VAL A 110 -22.46 -7.48 -38.50
N SER A 111 -23.66 -7.23 -37.96
CA SER A 111 -23.93 -6.07 -37.13
C SER A 111 -23.67 -6.39 -35.66
N SER A 112 -22.97 -5.49 -34.96
CA SER A 112 -22.59 -5.69 -33.56
C SER A 112 -22.90 -4.48 -32.69
N ARG A 113 -23.04 -4.71 -31.38
CA ARG A 113 -23.22 -3.69 -30.35
C ARG A 113 -21.97 -3.58 -29.50
N ILE A 114 -21.57 -2.36 -29.17
CA ILE A 114 -20.43 -2.12 -28.28
C ILE A 114 -20.87 -2.21 -26.82
N ARG A 115 -20.17 -3.02 -26.03
CA ARG A 115 -20.30 -3.13 -24.58
C ARG A 115 -18.98 -2.86 -23.89
N SER A 116 -19.04 -2.62 -22.59
CA SER A 116 -17.87 -2.40 -21.73
C SER A 116 -17.96 -3.32 -20.52
N LEU A 117 -16.84 -3.95 -20.17
CA LEU A 117 -16.67 -4.76 -18.97
C LEU A 117 -15.48 -4.23 -18.18
N THR A 118 -15.68 -3.96 -16.89
CA THR A 118 -14.60 -3.54 -15.98
C THR A 118 -14.28 -4.68 -15.02
N VAL A 119 -13.03 -5.11 -14.98
CA VAL A 119 -12.55 -6.16 -14.07
C VAL A 119 -11.30 -5.69 -13.32
N ASP A 120 -11.17 -6.12 -12.06
CA ASP A 120 -9.99 -5.88 -11.25
C ASP A 120 -9.25 -7.21 -11.05
N ILE A 121 -7.98 -7.25 -11.47
CA ILE A 121 -7.13 -8.43 -11.33
C ILE A 121 -6.18 -8.19 -10.16
N PRO A 122 -6.41 -8.81 -8.98
CA PRO A 122 -5.61 -8.57 -7.80
C PRO A 122 -4.21 -9.19 -7.92
N PHE A 123 -3.26 -8.60 -7.21
CA PHE A 123 -1.93 -9.15 -7.02
C PHE A 123 -1.45 -8.91 -5.59
N ASP A 124 -0.68 -9.88 -5.08
CA ASP A 124 -0.02 -9.85 -3.79
C ASP A 124 1.39 -10.40 -3.94
N CYS A 125 2.38 -9.68 -3.42
CA CYS A 125 3.79 -10.00 -3.56
C CYS A 125 4.56 -9.61 -2.30
N VAL A 126 5.61 -10.37 -1.99
CA VAL A 126 6.56 -10.03 -0.93
C VAL A 126 7.95 -10.01 -1.53
N VAL A 127 8.67 -8.92 -1.30
CA VAL A 127 10.03 -8.71 -1.79
C VAL A 127 10.97 -8.57 -0.61
N GLU A 128 12.07 -9.32 -0.62
CA GLU A 128 13.12 -9.18 0.37
C GLU A 128 14.07 -8.05 -0.03
N ILE A 129 14.32 -7.12 0.89
CA ILE A 129 15.31 -6.06 0.76
C ILE A 129 16.46 -6.43 1.70
N ASP A 130 17.55 -6.91 1.09
CA ASP A 130 18.76 -7.32 1.80
C ASP A 130 19.72 -6.16 2.07
N GLU A 131 19.63 -5.09 1.27
CA GLU A 131 20.52 -3.93 1.34
C GLU A 131 19.73 -2.64 1.16
N PHE A 132 19.96 -1.68 2.06
CA PHE A 132 19.37 -0.34 2.01
C PHE A 132 20.45 0.69 1.65
N LEU A 133 20.09 1.64 0.79
CA LEU A 133 20.93 2.82 0.51
C LEU A 133 21.09 3.68 1.76
N THR A 134 19.98 3.89 2.46
CA THR A 134 19.95 4.53 3.77
C THR A 134 19.17 3.64 4.72
N PRO A 135 19.71 3.26 5.89
CA PRO A 135 19.01 2.40 6.82
C PRO A 135 17.74 3.10 7.34
N PRO A 136 16.64 2.37 7.53
CA PRO A 136 15.48 2.89 8.24
C PRO A 136 15.84 3.19 9.70
N VAL A 137 15.17 4.22 10.25
CA VAL A 137 15.28 4.59 11.65
C VAL A 137 14.17 3.90 12.44
N GLY A 138 14.55 3.19 13.51
CA GLY A 138 13.63 2.40 14.33
C GLY A 138 13.39 0.98 13.79
N PRO A 139 12.30 0.31 14.21
CA PRO A 139 11.37 0.74 15.23
C PRO A 139 12.01 0.74 16.63
N PHE A 140 11.72 1.77 17.41
CA PHE A 140 11.98 1.79 18.84
C PHE A 140 10.82 1.09 19.56
N PHE A 141 11.14 0.28 20.57
CA PHE A 141 10.16 -0.55 21.28
C PHE A 141 9.72 0.11 22.56
N ASN A 142 8.43 0.05 22.85
CA ASN A 142 7.89 0.49 24.13
C ASN A 142 8.53 -0.32 25.26
N VAL A 143 8.85 0.36 26.36
CA VAL A 143 9.48 -0.26 27.52
C VAL A 143 8.58 -0.07 28.73
N ARG A 144 8.30 -1.16 29.43
CA ARG A 144 7.65 -1.16 30.74
C ARG A 144 8.67 -1.67 31.75
N ARG A 145 8.96 -0.84 32.75
CA ARG A 145 9.83 -1.20 33.88
C ARG A 145 9.00 -1.16 35.14
N GLU A 146 9.03 -2.23 35.88
CA GLU A 146 8.39 -2.34 37.19
C GLU A 146 9.48 -2.16 38.26
N PHE A 147 9.11 -1.56 39.36
CA PHE A 147 9.98 -1.44 40.53
C PHE A 147 9.15 -1.64 41.78
N ASP A 148 9.76 -2.23 42.78
CA ASP A 148 9.11 -2.54 44.04
C ASP A 148 9.91 -1.95 45.20
N PHE A 149 9.23 -1.70 46.30
CA PHE A 149 9.87 -1.34 47.56
C PHE A 149 9.83 -2.53 48.50
N LEU A 150 10.91 -2.69 49.28
CA LEU A 150 10.97 -3.68 50.32
C LEU A 150 9.96 -3.36 51.43
N VAL A 151 9.17 -4.35 51.83
CA VAL A 151 8.29 -4.28 53.00
C VAL A 151 8.59 -5.45 53.94
N ASN A 152 8.60 -5.14 55.24
CA ASN A 152 8.75 -6.13 56.30
C ASN A 152 7.38 -6.45 56.90
N GLN A 153 7.07 -7.73 57.05
CA GLN A 153 5.82 -8.22 57.65
C GLN A 153 6.10 -9.34 58.65
N PRO A 154 5.29 -9.49 59.72
CA PRO A 154 5.45 -10.59 60.66
C PRO A 154 5.14 -11.93 59.99
N LEU A 155 5.93 -12.95 60.30
CA LEU A 155 5.72 -14.31 59.79
C LEU A 155 4.56 -15.01 60.54
N PRO A 156 3.85 -15.95 59.87
CA PRO A 156 2.82 -16.76 60.53
C PRO A 156 3.41 -17.70 61.60
N ALA A 157 2.56 -18.34 62.39
CA ALA A 157 3.01 -19.24 63.46
C ALA A 157 3.89 -20.39 62.93
N GLY A 158 4.98 -20.68 63.65
CA GLY A 158 5.98 -21.69 63.25
C GLY A 158 7.38 -21.13 62.99
N PHE A 159 7.55 -19.81 63.06
CA PHE A 159 8.85 -19.11 62.95
C PHE A 159 9.22 -18.43 64.28
N PRO A 160 10.52 -18.31 64.62
CA PRO A 160 11.01 -17.54 65.77
C PRO A 160 10.52 -16.09 65.79
N GLU A 161 10.29 -15.54 66.99
CA GLU A 161 9.70 -14.20 67.21
C GLU A 161 10.53 -13.03 66.65
N LYS A 162 11.82 -13.25 66.35
CA LYS A 162 12.72 -12.24 65.77
C LYS A 162 12.78 -12.28 64.24
N ASP A 163 12.12 -13.25 63.59
CA ASP A 163 12.18 -13.41 62.15
C ASP A 163 11.05 -12.62 61.47
N GLU A 164 11.37 -11.95 60.35
CA GLU A 164 10.43 -11.14 59.58
C GLU A 164 10.42 -11.58 58.11
N LEU A 165 9.26 -11.46 57.44
CA LEU A 165 9.13 -11.63 56.01
C LEU A 165 9.56 -10.33 55.32
N MET A 166 10.68 -10.38 54.60
CA MET A 166 11.19 -9.30 53.77
C MET A 166 10.80 -9.57 52.31
N SER A 167 9.72 -8.93 51.84
CA SER A 167 9.15 -9.17 50.50
C SER A 167 8.64 -7.88 49.87
N ASN A 168 8.30 -7.94 48.58
CA ASN A 168 7.62 -6.85 47.89
C ASN A 168 6.14 -6.81 48.32
N ASP A 169 5.55 -5.61 48.36
CA ASP A 169 4.13 -5.41 48.68
C ASP A 169 3.23 -5.70 47.47
N LEU A 170 2.51 -6.83 47.53
CA LEU A 170 1.58 -7.26 46.47
C LEU A 170 0.37 -6.34 46.29
N SER A 171 0.10 -5.44 47.24
CA SER A 171 -1.01 -4.49 47.16
C SER A 171 -0.65 -3.18 46.43
N GLN A 172 0.63 -2.96 46.16
CA GLN A 172 1.14 -1.78 45.47
C GLN A 172 1.75 -2.18 44.12
N PHE A 173 1.50 -1.37 43.09
CA PHE A 173 2.02 -1.60 41.75
C PHE A 173 2.72 -0.33 41.27
N HIS A 174 4.06 -0.36 41.19
CA HIS A 174 4.83 0.78 40.69
C HIS A 174 5.47 0.45 39.34
N GLN A 175 5.29 1.36 38.39
CA GLN A 175 5.71 1.15 37.02
C GLN A 175 6.13 2.46 36.37
N GLN A 176 7.17 2.38 35.55
CA GLN A 176 7.52 3.38 34.57
C GLN A 176 7.27 2.83 33.16
N SER A 177 6.49 3.54 32.36
CA SER A 177 6.28 3.24 30.93
C SER A 177 6.99 4.27 30.05
N THR A 178 7.54 3.80 28.93
CA THR A 178 8.06 4.64 27.85
C THR A 178 7.46 4.15 26.54
N GLU A 179 6.83 5.06 25.81
CA GLU A 179 6.21 4.80 24.52
C GLU A 179 6.96 5.52 23.40
N PHE A 180 7.15 4.85 22.27
CA PHE A 180 7.80 5.41 21.09
C PHE A 180 6.82 5.47 19.91
N PHE A 181 6.68 6.65 19.33
CA PHE A 181 5.88 6.88 18.13
C PHE A 181 6.79 6.81 16.89
N ASN A 182 6.88 5.63 16.30
CA ASN A 182 7.76 5.37 15.16
C ASN A 182 7.20 5.95 13.85
N GLU A 183 8.07 6.51 13.02
CA GLU A 183 7.72 6.94 11.66
C GLU A 183 7.48 5.74 10.76
N MET A 184 6.31 5.70 10.12
CA MET A 184 5.98 4.65 9.16
C MET A 184 6.80 4.79 7.88
N ILE A 185 7.20 3.65 7.35
CA ILE A 185 7.77 3.53 6.01
C ILE A 185 6.61 3.48 5.01
N PHE A 186 6.76 4.23 3.93
CA PHE A 186 5.78 4.30 2.85
C PHE A 186 6.48 4.17 1.50
N CYS A 187 5.70 4.03 0.43
CA CYS A 187 6.24 3.86 -0.90
C CYS A 187 5.62 4.81 -1.91
N GLU A 188 6.40 5.13 -2.93
CA GLU A 188 5.95 5.88 -4.10
C GLU A 188 6.12 5.01 -5.34
N LEU A 189 5.04 4.85 -6.10
CA LEU A 189 5.08 4.16 -7.39
C LEU A 189 5.68 5.10 -8.44
N VAL A 190 6.83 4.70 -9.00
CA VAL A 190 7.56 5.47 -10.00
C VAL A 190 7.16 5.04 -11.41
N ARG A 191 7.13 3.72 -11.65
CA ARG A 191 6.82 3.15 -12.97
C ARG A 191 6.05 1.85 -12.83
N SER A 192 5.21 1.57 -13.82
CA SER A 192 4.52 0.29 -13.97
C SER A 192 4.45 -0.08 -15.44
N ASP A 193 4.93 -1.27 -15.79
CA ASP A 193 4.91 -1.81 -17.14
C ASP A 193 4.17 -3.15 -17.14
N ILE A 194 3.38 -3.41 -18.19
CA ILE A 194 2.60 -4.64 -18.33
C ILE A 194 2.95 -5.28 -19.67
N THR A 195 3.43 -6.51 -19.62
CA THR A 195 3.59 -7.38 -20.79
C THR A 195 2.58 -8.51 -20.69
N GLU A 196 1.72 -8.72 -21.69
CA GLU A 196 0.64 -9.70 -21.60
C GLU A 196 0.44 -10.54 -22.86
N TRP A 197 -0.26 -11.65 -22.66
CA TRP A 197 -0.68 -12.59 -23.68
C TRP A 197 -2.11 -13.07 -23.39
N ASP A 198 -3.01 -12.86 -24.35
CA ASP A 198 -4.44 -13.11 -24.22
C ASP A 198 -4.90 -14.24 -25.15
N GLU A 199 -5.64 -15.20 -24.60
CA GLU A 199 -6.12 -16.39 -25.33
C GLU A 199 -7.64 -16.57 -25.17
N ALA A 200 -8.38 -16.53 -26.27
CA ALA A 200 -9.82 -16.86 -26.29
C ALA A 200 -10.01 -18.39 -26.29
N THR A 201 -10.34 -18.97 -25.13
CA THR A 201 -10.27 -20.43 -24.95
C THR A 201 -11.47 -21.21 -25.47
N ASN A 202 -12.59 -20.53 -25.74
CA ASN A 202 -13.84 -21.17 -26.18
C ASN A 202 -14.43 -20.51 -27.43
N ARG A 203 -13.56 -20.03 -28.33
CA ARG A 203 -13.99 -19.46 -29.61
C ARG A 203 -14.70 -20.53 -30.44
N ARG A 204 -15.91 -20.20 -30.91
CA ARG A 204 -16.72 -21.02 -31.81
C ARG A 204 -17.19 -20.19 -33.00
N PRO A 205 -17.46 -20.79 -34.17
CA PRO A 205 -17.98 -20.05 -35.32
C PRO A 205 -19.27 -19.29 -35.00
N LEU A 206 -19.44 -18.12 -35.60
CA LEU A 206 -20.68 -17.35 -35.50
C LEU A 206 -21.76 -18.06 -36.32
N LYS A 207 -22.93 -18.26 -35.72
CA LYS A 207 -24.05 -18.88 -36.43
C LYS A 207 -24.60 -17.89 -37.47
N ASP A 208 -24.81 -18.37 -38.69
CA ASP A 208 -25.39 -17.61 -39.81
C ASP A 208 -24.51 -16.43 -40.29
N GLY A 209 -23.29 -16.29 -39.76
CA GLY A 209 -22.31 -15.26 -40.13
C GLY A 209 -21.28 -15.72 -41.17
N PRO A 210 -20.38 -14.82 -41.60
CA PRO A 210 -19.24 -15.14 -42.45
C PRO A 210 -18.34 -16.24 -41.85
N PHE A 211 -17.66 -17.02 -42.69
CA PHE A 211 -16.97 -18.25 -42.25
C PHE A 211 -15.79 -18.00 -41.29
N GLU A 212 -15.17 -16.82 -41.30
CA GLU A 212 -14.06 -16.44 -40.42
C GLU A 212 -14.53 -15.88 -39.06
N GLU A 213 -15.82 -15.52 -38.98
CA GLU A 213 -16.38 -14.89 -37.79
C GLU A 213 -16.65 -15.91 -36.69
N GLY A 214 -16.36 -15.51 -35.46
CA GLY A 214 -16.46 -16.40 -34.31
C GLY A 214 -16.64 -15.63 -33.02
N VAL A 215 -17.33 -16.27 -32.08
CA VAL A 215 -17.60 -15.70 -30.76
C VAL A 215 -16.97 -16.52 -29.66
N PHE A 216 -16.56 -15.85 -28.59
CA PHE A 216 -16.08 -16.47 -27.37
C PHE A 216 -16.70 -15.79 -26.15
N THR A 217 -16.61 -16.44 -24.99
CA THR A 217 -17.07 -15.84 -23.71
C THR A 217 -16.01 -15.96 -22.61
N GLU A 218 -14.95 -16.73 -22.84
CA GLU A 218 -13.85 -16.89 -21.90
C GLU A 218 -12.52 -16.46 -22.52
N LEU A 219 -11.82 -15.59 -21.79
CA LEU A 219 -10.46 -15.15 -22.11
C LEU A 219 -9.54 -15.58 -20.97
N VAL A 220 -8.47 -16.30 -21.30
CA VAL A 220 -7.37 -16.59 -20.37
C VAL A 220 -6.23 -15.66 -20.70
N GLU A 221 -5.79 -14.93 -19.69
CA GLU A 221 -4.74 -13.94 -19.78
C GLU A 221 -3.55 -14.37 -18.93
N LYS A 222 -2.36 -14.21 -19.48
CA LYS A 222 -1.07 -14.33 -18.78
C LYS A 222 -0.36 -13.00 -18.92
N MET A 223 0.04 -12.39 -17.82
CA MET A 223 0.77 -11.12 -17.85
C MET A 223 1.90 -11.09 -16.84
N VAL A 224 2.88 -10.25 -17.13
CA VAL A 224 3.98 -9.89 -16.25
C VAL A 224 3.83 -8.40 -15.94
N LEU A 225 3.69 -8.09 -14.66
CA LEU A 225 3.61 -6.73 -14.15
C LEU A 225 4.96 -6.35 -13.54
N ASP A 226 5.65 -5.39 -14.16
CA ASP A 226 6.89 -4.81 -13.63
C ASP A 226 6.56 -3.50 -12.91
N LEU A 227 6.94 -3.39 -11.63
CA LEU A 227 6.74 -2.21 -10.80
C LEU A 227 8.09 -1.65 -10.35
N VAL A 228 8.28 -0.34 -10.48
CA VAL A 228 9.40 0.38 -9.86
C VAL A 228 8.86 1.26 -8.75
N LEU A 229 9.35 1.04 -7.54
CA LEU A 229 8.86 1.67 -6.31
C LEU A 229 10.02 2.30 -5.55
N LYS A 230 9.83 3.50 -5.02
CA LYS A 230 10.71 4.07 -4.00
C LYS A 230 10.18 3.72 -2.62
N VAL A 231 11.05 3.19 -1.76
CA VAL A 231 10.77 2.92 -0.35
C VAL A 231 11.35 4.08 0.46
N LEU A 232 10.48 4.79 1.17
CA LEU A 232 10.77 6.08 1.79
C LEU A 232 10.39 6.07 3.27
N GLN A 233 11.12 6.86 4.07
CA GLN A 233 10.76 7.13 5.46
C GLN A 233 11.05 8.59 5.77
N ASN A 234 10.16 9.25 6.51
CA ASN A 234 10.44 10.58 7.03
C ASN A 234 11.50 10.49 8.13
N GLN A 235 12.68 11.06 7.89
CA GLN A 235 13.78 11.05 8.85
C GLN A 235 14.25 12.47 9.14
N GLN A 236 14.81 12.66 10.33
CA GLN A 236 15.50 13.90 10.69
C GLN A 236 16.93 13.85 10.13
N VAL A 237 17.25 14.78 9.25
CA VAL A 237 18.57 14.87 8.61
C VAL A 237 19.19 16.23 8.87
N ARG A 238 20.51 16.25 9.03
CA ARG A 238 21.26 17.50 9.16
C ARG A 238 21.69 17.97 7.78
N VAL A 239 21.20 19.12 7.37
CA VAL A 239 21.54 19.77 6.10
C VAL A 239 22.29 21.06 6.36
N ASN A 240 23.26 21.37 5.50
CA ASN A 240 23.94 22.66 5.50
C ASN A 240 23.27 23.52 4.44
N ALA A 241 22.53 24.56 4.86
CA ALA A 241 22.06 25.59 3.96
C ALA A 241 23.25 26.52 3.66
N ARG A 242 23.76 26.45 2.43
CA ARG A 242 24.73 27.41 1.88
C ARG A 242 23.99 28.60 1.31
#